data_AF-A0A0H5RQ78-F1
#
_entry.id   AF-A0A0H5RQ78-F1
#
_cell.length_a   1.000
_cell.length_b   1.000
_cell.length_c   1.000
_cell.angle_alpha   90.00
_cell.angle_beta   90.00
_cell.angle_gamma   90.00
#
_symmetry.space_group_name_H-M   'P 1'
#
loop_
_entity.id
_entity.type
_entity.pdbx_description
1 polymer ?
#
loop_
_entity_poly.entity_id
_entity_poly.type
_entity_poly.pdbx_seq_one_letter_code
_entity_poly.pdbx_strand_id
1 'polypeptide(L)'
;MKVKVRTVSGQTIEIDDVNPDGTVADLKASVATHESVTPDLVRLIFSGRELGNDELLSAAGLHNDSTIHMVIRQRPAAPTGPNAPPDSPGGSASFVAVPVIDQTNVDIMLATLSPQSYATLQLARSIKMFAVIDCIFLLLFALTFPYFIIGVVLPIAGYIGATYFRVSGLYLYDIYIIGNMVLRAYLNSIPGSSVWFIILNSLGIVLETFILFLTQKLIFSIKSLSTEEVTQLRRIEQNR
;
A
#
# COMPACT_ATOMS: atom_id res chain seq x y z
N MET A 1 -13.27 -18.12 -25.58
CA MET A 1 -13.47 -16.83 -24.88
C MET A 1 -12.20 -16.52 -24.13
N LYS A 2 -11.78 -15.25 -24.06
CA LYS A 2 -10.52 -14.85 -23.41
C LYS A 2 -10.78 -14.43 -21.98
N VAL A 3 -10.05 -14.98 -21.02
CA VAL A 3 -10.12 -14.57 -19.61
C VAL A 3 -8.73 -14.31 -19.05
N LYS A 4 -8.64 -13.39 -18.10
CA LYS A 4 -7.40 -12.99 -17.44
C LYS A 4 -7.38 -13.57 -16.04
N VAL A 5 -6.44 -14.46 -15.76
CA VAL A 5 -6.29 -15.07 -14.44
C VAL A 5 -5.12 -14.42 -13.74
N ARG A 6 -5.41 -13.68 -12.67
CA ARG A 6 -4.42 -13.10 -11.77
C ARG A 6 -4.08 -14.08 -10.67
N THR A 7 -2.86 -14.57 -10.67
CA THR A 7 -2.35 -15.46 -9.63
C THR A 7 -2.04 -14.69 -8.34
N VAL A 8 -1.86 -15.42 -7.24
CA VAL A 8 -1.33 -14.85 -5.98
C VAL A 8 0.05 -14.20 -6.14
N SER A 9 0.82 -14.61 -7.16
CA SER A 9 2.11 -13.99 -7.51
C SER A 9 1.96 -12.67 -8.28
N GLY A 10 0.74 -12.26 -8.63
CA GLY A 10 0.47 -11.03 -9.39
C GLY A 10 0.65 -11.16 -10.90
N GLN A 11 1.07 -12.34 -11.38
CA GLN A 11 1.13 -12.64 -12.81
C GLN A 11 -0.29 -12.71 -13.37
N THR A 12 -0.50 -12.08 -14.52
CA THR A 12 -1.75 -12.22 -15.29
C THR A 12 -1.51 -13.22 -16.40
N ILE A 13 -2.14 -14.38 -16.30
CA ILE A 13 -2.14 -15.41 -17.33
C ILE A 13 -3.37 -15.16 -18.20
N GLU A 14 -3.16 -15.00 -19.50
CA GLU A 14 -4.26 -14.88 -20.46
C GLU A 14 -4.58 -16.29 -20.98
N ILE A 15 -5.82 -16.73 -20.79
CA ILE A 15 -6.31 -18.01 -21.32
C ILE A 15 -7.27 -17.67 -22.47
N ASP A 16 -6.82 -17.91 -23.70
CA ASP A 16 -7.54 -17.53 -24.93
C ASP A 16 -8.59 -18.59 -25.36
N ASP A 17 -8.35 -19.87 -25.03
CA ASP A 17 -9.16 -21.02 -25.44
C ASP A 17 -10.11 -21.53 -24.35
N VAL A 18 -10.82 -20.63 -23.67
CA VAL A 18 -11.85 -21.05 -22.71
C VAL A 18 -13.17 -21.29 -23.42
N ASN A 19 -13.80 -22.45 -23.19
CA ASN A 19 -15.14 -22.73 -23.67
C ASN A 19 -16.17 -21.94 -22.83
N PRO A 20 -16.97 -21.03 -23.43
CA PRO A 20 -17.97 -20.23 -22.68
C PRO A 20 -19.05 -21.07 -21.99
N ASP A 21 -19.36 -22.26 -22.54
CA ASP A 21 -20.30 -23.23 -21.97
C ASP A 21 -19.61 -24.29 -21.11
N GLY A 22 -18.31 -24.11 -20.86
CA GLY A 22 -17.51 -24.99 -20.00
C GLY A 22 -17.78 -24.77 -18.51
N THR A 23 -17.21 -25.65 -17.70
CA THR A 23 -17.30 -25.56 -16.24
C THR A 23 -16.09 -24.84 -15.65
N VAL A 24 -16.24 -24.35 -14.42
CA VAL A 24 -15.13 -23.82 -13.63
C VAL A 24 -14.05 -24.88 -13.38
N ALA A 25 -14.40 -26.17 -13.32
CA ALA A 25 -13.43 -27.25 -13.19
C ALA A 25 -12.45 -27.31 -14.39
N ASP A 26 -12.96 -27.13 -15.61
CA ASP A 26 -12.13 -27.11 -16.82
C ASP A 26 -11.16 -25.93 -16.81
N LEU A 27 -11.65 -24.75 -16.41
CA LEU A 27 -10.81 -23.56 -16.28
C LEU A 27 -9.74 -23.73 -15.19
N LYS A 28 -10.07 -24.35 -14.06
CA LYS A 28 -9.11 -24.68 -12.99
C LYS A 28 -8.02 -25.62 -13.50
N ALA A 29 -8.37 -26.64 -14.28
CA ALA A 29 -7.41 -27.57 -14.86
C ALA A 29 -6.44 -26.87 -15.82
N SER A 30 -6.94 -25.98 -16.70
CA SER A 30 -6.11 -25.19 -17.61
C SER A 30 -5.14 -24.28 -16.85
N VAL A 31 -5.63 -23.55 -15.85
CA VAL A 31 -4.79 -22.66 -15.02
C VAL A 31 -3.77 -23.46 -14.20
N ALA A 32 -4.18 -24.59 -13.62
CA ALA A 32 -3.33 -25.49 -12.85
C ALA A 32 -2.18 -26.06 -13.69
N THR A 33 -2.45 -26.37 -14.97
CA THR A 33 -1.43 -26.84 -15.92
C THR A 33 -0.41 -25.75 -16.24
N HIS A 34 -0.85 -24.50 -16.41
CA HIS A 34 0.05 -23.36 -16.64
C HIS A 34 0.96 -23.07 -15.44
N GLU A 35 0.46 -23.23 -14.21
CA GLU A 35 1.21 -22.97 -12.97
C GLU A 35 1.93 -24.22 -12.42
N SER A 36 1.77 -25.38 -13.03
CA SER A 36 2.30 -26.67 -12.53
C SER A 36 1.82 -27.03 -11.11
N VAL A 37 0.57 -26.69 -10.78
CA VAL A 37 -0.07 -26.96 -9.47
C VAL A 37 -1.16 -28.01 -9.64
N THR A 38 -1.50 -28.77 -8.59
CA THR A 38 -2.65 -29.69 -8.63
C THR A 38 -3.99 -28.93 -8.59
N PRO A 39 -4.98 -29.28 -9.44
CA PRO A 39 -6.23 -28.52 -9.58
C PRO A 39 -7.05 -28.41 -8.29
N ASP A 40 -6.98 -29.41 -7.40
CA ASP A 40 -7.70 -29.41 -6.12
C ASP A 40 -7.23 -28.33 -5.13
N LEU A 41 -5.99 -27.85 -5.31
CA LEU A 41 -5.44 -26.78 -4.49
C LEU A 41 -5.82 -25.40 -5.03
N VAL A 42 -6.39 -25.31 -6.23
CA VAL A 42 -6.69 -24.05 -6.90
C VAL A 42 -8.10 -23.57 -6.60
N ARG A 43 -8.20 -22.35 -6.08
CA ARG A 43 -9.45 -21.61 -5.90
C ARG A 43 -9.47 -20.46 -6.89
N LEU A 44 -10.58 -20.33 -7.61
CA LEU A 44 -10.83 -19.19 -8.49
C LEU A 44 -11.85 -18.28 -7.82
N ILE A 45 -11.56 -16.99 -7.71
CA ILE A 45 -12.38 -15.97 -7.06
C ILE A 45 -12.75 -14.93 -8.09
N PHE A 46 -14.05 -14.66 -8.23
CA PHE A 46 -14.58 -13.67 -9.14
C PHE A 46 -15.69 -12.88 -8.44
N SER A 47 -15.70 -11.55 -8.58
CA SER A 47 -16.67 -10.65 -7.92
C SER A 47 -16.83 -10.88 -6.41
N GLY A 48 -15.73 -11.21 -5.73
CA GLY A 48 -15.71 -11.44 -4.28
C GLY A 48 -16.26 -12.80 -3.82
N ARG A 49 -16.63 -13.72 -4.73
CA ARG A 49 -17.05 -15.09 -4.41
C ARG A 49 -16.12 -16.14 -5.02
N GLU A 50 -15.92 -17.24 -4.29
CA GLU A 50 -15.21 -18.42 -4.81
C GLU A 50 -16.12 -19.15 -5.80
N LEU A 51 -15.57 -19.49 -6.97
CA LEU A 51 -16.27 -20.23 -8.01
C LEU A 51 -16.23 -21.74 -7.69
N GLY A 52 -17.41 -22.34 -7.64
CA GLY A 52 -17.59 -23.78 -7.44
C GLY A 52 -17.22 -24.57 -8.69
N ASN A 53 -16.71 -25.80 -8.53
CA ASN A 53 -16.27 -26.63 -9.66
C ASN A 53 -17.40 -26.92 -10.67
N ASP A 54 -18.63 -27.09 -10.18
CA ASP A 54 -19.80 -27.45 -10.97
C ASP A 54 -20.54 -26.23 -11.57
N GLU A 55 -20.05 -25.01 -11.33
CA GLU A 55 -20.64 -23.79 -11.88
C GLU A 55 -20.22 -23.61 -13.34
N LEU A 56 -21.17 -23.28 -14.21
CA LEU A 56 -20.90 -22.90 -15.60
C LEU A 56 -20.25 -21.52 -15.64
N LEU A 57 -19.29 -21.31 -16.53
CA LEU A 57 -18.58 -20.03 -16.60
C LEU A 57 -19.51 -18.87 -16.99
N SER A 58 -20.46 -19.11 -17.88
CA SER A 58 -21.50 -18.14 -18.24
C SER A 58 -22.44 -17.82 -17.07
N ALA A 59 -22.84 -18.82 -16.28
CA ALA A 59 -23.64 -18.63 -15.07
C ALA A 59 -22.87 -17.92 -13.95
N ALA A 60 -21.54 -18.08 -13.91
CA ALA A 60 -20.67 -17.38 -13.00
C ALA A 60 -20.58 -15.86 -13.26
N GLY A 61 -21.06 -15.40 -14.42
CA GLY A 61 -20.96 -14.03 -14.89
C GLY A 61 -19.61 -13.72 -15.55
N LEU A 62 -18.90 -14.75 -16.03
CA LEU A 62 -17.64 -14.56 -16.74
C LEU A 62 -17.90 -14.20 -18.20
N HIS A 63 -17.25 -13.12 -18.62
CA HIS A 63 -17.28 -12.60 -19.99
C HIS A 63 -15.87 -12.53 -20.58
N ASN A 64 -15.77 -12.27 -21.88
CA ASN A 64 -14.48 -11.93 -22.51
C ASN A 64 -13.79 -10.79 -21.73
N ASP A 65 -12.48 -10.94 -21.52
CA ASP A 65 -11.61 -10.05 -20.74
C ASP A 65 -11.93 -9.94 -19.24
N SER A 66 -12.77 -10.82 -18.70
CA SER A 66 -13.01 -10.87 -17.24
C SER A 66 -11.73 -11.24 -16.50
N THR A 67 -11.48 -10.56 -15.38
CA THR A 67 -10.32 -10.80 -14.52
C THR A 67 -10.71 -11.64 -13.32
N ILE A 68 -10.08 -12.80 -13.16
CA ILE A 68 -10.33 -13.79 -12.11
C ILE A 68 -9.10 -13.86 -11.21
N HIS A 69 -9.28 -13.96 -9.90
CA HIS A 69 -8.18 -14.13 -8.97
C HIS A 69 -8.00 -15.61 -8.61
N MET A 70 -6.79 -16.15 -8.78
CA MET A 70 -6.44 -17.52 -8.44
C MET A 70 -5.67 -17.55 -7.11
N VAL A 71 -6.09 -18.41 -6.18
CA VAL A 71 -5.46 -18.63 -4.87
C VAL A 71 -5.16 -20.12 -4.66
N ILE A 72 -4.02 -20.43 -4.04
CA ILE A 72 -3.58 -21.80 -3.76
C ILE A 72 -3.87 -22.16 -2.29
N ARG A 73 -4.47 -23.33 -2.05
CA ARG A 73 -4.63 -23.93 -0.71
C ARG A 73 -3.34 -24.66 -0.31
N GLN A 74 -2.94 -24.52 0.94
CA GLN A 74 -1.85 -25.35 1.50
C GLN A 74 -2.38 -26.75 1.83
N ARG A 75 -1.64 -27.80 1.46
CA ARG A 75 -1.95 -29.17 1.88
C ARG A 75 -1.58 -29.32 3.37
N PRO A 76 -2.45 -29.92 4.22
CA PRO A 76 -2.02 -30.38 5.54
C PRO A 76 -0.89 -31.41 5.36
N ALA A 77 0.20 -31.27 6.11
CA ALA A 77 1.22 -32.31 6.16
C ALA A 77 0.53 -33.65 6.51
N ALA A 78 0.71 -34.66 5.67
CA ALA A 78 0.14 -35.98 5.92
C ALA A 78 0.62 -36.47 7.29
N PRO A 79 -0.25 -37.11 8.11
CA PRO A 79 0.18 -37.69 9.37
C PRO A 79 1.21 -38.78 9.08
N THR A 80 2.48 -38.49 9.35
CA THR A 80 3.57 -39.47 9.39
C THR A 80 3.45 -40.29 10.68
N GLY A 81 2.40 -41.11 10.76
CA GLY A 81 2.21 -42.11 11.80
C GLY A 81 2.38 -43.53 11.24
N PRO A 82 2.80 -44.52 12.04
CA PRO A 82 3.10 -45.89 11.60
C PRO A 82 1.89 -46.72 11.09
N ASN A 83 0.72 -46.11 10.90
CA ASN A 83 -0.53 -46.77 10.47
C ASN A 83 -1.05 -46.24 9.11
N ALA A 84 -0.15 -46.00 8.14
CA ALA A 84 -0.56 -45.66 6.78
C ALA A 84 -0.86 -46.95 5.97
N PRO A 85 -1.98 -47.03 5.23
CA PRO A 85 -2.33 -48.19 4.40
C PRO A 85 -1.35 -48.39 3.23
N PRO A 86 -1.14 -49.63 2.75
CA PRO A 86 0.02 -50.00 1.92
C PRO A 86 0.02 -49.48 0.47
N ASP A 87 -1.06 -48.86 -0.01
CA ASP A 87 -1.27 -48.62 -1.44
C ASP A 87 -1.26 -47.13 -1.82
N SER A 88 -0.21 -46.39 -1.42
CA SER A 88 0.05 -45.05 -1.96
C SER A 88 1.22 -45.09 -2.95
N PRO A 89 1.01 -44.79 -4.25
CA PRO A 89 2.06 -44.82 -5.26
C PRO A 89 3.20 -43.88 -4.87
N GLY A 90 4.40 -44.46 -4.74
CA GLY A 90 5.64 -43.74 -4.57
C GLY A 90 5.86 -42.76 -5.72
N GLY A 91 5.92 -41.49 -5.37
CA GLY A 91 6.38 -40.41 -6.23
C GLY A 91 7.31 -39.55 -5.40
N SER A 92 8.60 -39.80 -5.52
CA SER A 92 9.69 -38.95 -5.03
C SER A 92 9.64 -37.59 -5.73
N ALA A 93 8.71 -36.73 -5.33
CA ALA A 93 8.79 -35.31 -5.59
C ALA A 93 9.71 -34.73 -4.51
N SER A 94 11.00 -34.79 -4.80
CA SER A 94 12.03 -34.00 -4.11
C SER A 94 11.49 -32.61 -3.83
N PHE A 95 11.49 -32.28 -2.55
CA PHE A 95 11.06 -31.04 -1.96
C PHE A 95 11.83 -29.88 -2.60
N VAL A 96 11.33 -29.32 -3.70
CA VAL A 96 11.65 -27.96 -4.05
C VAL A 96 10.85 -27.13 -3.07
N ALA A 97 11.49 -26.79 -1.96
CA ALA A 97 11.05 -25.67 -1.14
C ALA A 97 10.90 -24.49 -2.08
N VAL A 98 9.66 -24.21 -2.52
CA VAL A 98 9.37 -22.94 -3.17
C VAL A 98 9.71 -21.91 -2.10
N PRO A 99 10.71 -21.07 -2.34
CA PRO A 99 11.06 -20.06 -1.36
C PRO A 99 9.82 -19.18 -1.16
N VAL A 100 9.35 -19.07 0.09
CA VAL A 100 8.50 -17.95 0.51
C VAL A 100 9.40 -16.72 0.46
N ILE A 101 9.54 -16.18 -0.74
CA ILE A 101 10.33 -15.02 -1.14
C ILE A 101 9.49 -14.46 -2.29
N ASP A 102 9.10 -13.20 -2.38
CA ASP A 102 9.31 -11.96 -1.64
C ASP A 102 8.52 -10.95 -2.49
N GLN A 103 7.74 -10.04 -1.89
CA GLN A 103 7.08 -8.92 -2.59
C GLN A 103 6.02 -9.35 -3.66
N THR A 104 5.00 -8.65 -4.13
CA THR A 104 4.57 -7.24 -4.16
C THR A 104 3.14 -7.27 -4.71
N ASN A 105 2.14 -7.07 -3.87
CA ASN A 105 0.93 -6.44 -4.39
C ASN A 105 0.45 -5.49 -3.31
N VAL A 106 0.86 -4.23 -3.45
CA VAL A 106 0.53 -3.14 -2.51
C VAL A 106 -0.97 -3.12 -2.25
N ASP A 107 -1.78 -3.44 -3.26
CA ASP A 107 -3.24 -3.53 -3.17
C ASP A 107 -3.72 -4.62 -2.20
N ILE A 108 -3.08 -5.80 -2.20
CA ILE A 108 -3.40 -6.89 -1.27
C ILE A 108 -2.97 -6.51 0.15
N MET A 109 -1.78 -5.90 0.30
CA MET A 109 -1.30 -5.45 1.61
C MET A 109 -2.13 -4.30 2.18
N LEU A 110 -2.68 -3.43 1.31
CA LEU A 110 -3.56 -2.33 1.69
C LEU A 110 -4.95 -2.85 2.10
N ALA A 111 -5.43 -3.92 1.46
CA ALA A 111 -6.70 -4.57 1.78
C ALA A 111 -6.68 -5.33 3.13
N THR A 112 -5.50 -5.72 3.63
CA THR A 112 -5.37 -6.38 4.94
C THR A 112 -5.18 -5.42 6.11
N LEU A 113 -5.14 -4.11 5.87
CA LEU A 113 -4.95 -3.11 6.92
C LEU A 113 -6.22 -2.89 7.76
N SER A 114 -6.01 -2.62 9.05
CA SER A 114 -7.07 -2.09 9.91
C SER A 114 -7.54 -0.71 9.40
N PRO A 115 -8.81 -0.33 9.59
CA PRO A 115 -9.32 0.98 9.17
C PRO A 115 -8.49 2.15 9.71
N GLN A 116 -7.96 2.00 10.92
CA GLN A 116 -7.09 2.98 11.58
C GLN A 116 -5.71 3.06 10.91
N SER A 117 -5.12 1.93 10.54
CA SER A 117 -3.84 1.89 9.82
C SER A 117 -3.95 2.51 8.43
N TYR A 118 -5.05 2.26 7.71
CA TYR A 118 -5.31 2.89 6.42
C TYR A 118 -5.45 4.42 6.53
N ALA A 119 -6.20 4.92 7.53
CA ALA A 119 -6.32 6.35 7.78
C ALA A 119 -4.97 7.00 8.14
N THR A 120 -4.16 6.32 8.94
CA THR A 120 -2.80 6.77 9.33
C THR A 120 -1.90 6.90 8.10
N LEU A 121 -1.98 5.95 7.17
CA LEU A 121 -1.21 5.96 5.93
C LEU A 121 -1.67 7.07 4.96
N GLN A 122 -2.97 7.31 4.83
CA GLN A 122 -3.47 8.46 4.06
C GLN A 122 -2.94 9.78 4.64
N LEU A 123 -2.98 9.90 5.96
CA LEU A 123 -2.56 11.11 6.65
C LEU A 123 -1.03 11.33 6.51
N ALA A 124 -0.23 10.27 6.60
CA ALA A 124 1.20 10.33 6.28
C ALA A 124 1.47 10.80 4.85
N ARG A 125 0.70 10.32 3.87
CA ARG A 125 0.82 10.78 2.48
C ARG A 125 0.51 12.27 2.33
N SER A 126 -0.54 12.77 2.97
CA SER A 126 -0.86 14.21 2.96
C SER A 126 0.30 15.04 3.53
N ILE A 127 0.88 14.62 4.66
CA ILE A 127 2.01 15.32 5.28
C ILE A 127 3.25 15.30 4.40
N LYS A 128 3.54 14.17 3.73
CA LYS A 128 4.64 14.10 2.75
C LYS A 128 4.48 15.12 1.62
N MET A 129 3.27 15.28 1.10
CA MET A 129 2.99 16.29 0.06
C MET A 129 3.25 17.71 0.56
N PHE A 130 2.78 18.05 1.77
CA PHE A 130 3.04 19.37 2.35
C PHE A 130 4.53 19.63 2.60
N ALA A 131 5.25 18.65 3.13
CA ALA A 131 6.69 18.78 3.38
C ALA A 131 7.50 19.01 2.08
N VAL A 132 7.09 18.39 0.97
CA VAL A 132 7.70 18.63 -0.35
C VAL A 132 7.38 20.03 -0.86
N ILE A 133 6.12 20.47 -0.71
CA ILE A 133 5.71 21.82 -1.08
C ILE A 133 6.52 22.86 -0.30
N ASP A 134 6.71 22.67 1.00
CA ASP A 134 7.51 23.54 1.85
C ASP A 134 9.00 23.53 1.45
N CYS A 135 9.57 22.38 1.09
CA CYS A 135 10.92 22.32 0.53
C CYS A 135 11.05 23.16 -0.74
N ILE A 136 10.08 23.06 -1.65
CA ILE A 136 10.07 23.82 -2.91
C ILE A 136 9.98 25.32 -2.61
N PHE A 137 9.06 25.74 -1.74
CA PHE A 137 8.93 27.15 -1.35
C PHE A 137 10.19 27.69 -0.69
N LEU A 138 10.81 26.93 0.23
CA LEU A 138 12.08 27.34 0.84
C LEU A 138 13.22 27.42 -0.17
N LEU A 139 13.31 26.49 -1.12
CA LEU A 139 14.32 26.55 -2.18
C LEU A 139 14.12 27.77 -3.08
N LEU A 140 12.87 28.08 -3.45
CA LEU A 140 12.56 29.30 -4.20
C LEU A 140 12.91 30.55 -3.40
N PHE A 141 12.62 30.57 -2.11
CA PHE A 141 12.98 31.69 -1.23
C PHE A 141 14.50 31.81 -1.05
N ALA A 142 15.22 30.68 -1.01
CA ALA A 142 16.67 30.62 -0.90
C ALA A 142 17.40 31.23 -2.12
N LEU A 143 16.77 31.27 -3.30
CA LEU A 143 17.31 32.00 -4.46
C LEU A 143 17.40 33.51 -4.20
N THR A 144 16.53 34.05 -3.34
CA THR A 144 16.52 35.47 -2.97
C THR A 144 17.28 35.71 -1.66
N PHE A 145 17.14 34.79 -0.69
CA PHE A 145 17.74 34.88 0.64
C PHE A 145 18.49 33.57 0.97
N PRO A 146 19.80 33.49 0.67
CA PRO A 146 20.54 32.21 0.69
C PRO A 146 20.58 31.51 2.05
N TYR A 147 20.42 32.25 3.15
CA TYR A 147 20.40 31.69 4.50
C TYR A 147 19.24 30.70 4.74
N PHE A 148 18.14 30.80 3.98
CA PHE A 148 16.98 29.91 4.12
C PHE A 148 17.23 28.49 3.64
N ILE A 149 18.33 28.23 2.91
CA ILE A 149 18.68 26.89 2.44
C ILE A 149 18.91 25.89 3.57
N ILE A 150 19.40 26.37 4.73
CA ILE A 150 19.60 25.55 5.92
C ILE A 150 18.25 25.08 6.49
N GLY A 151 17.20 25.88 6.32
CA GLY A 151 15.85 25.58 6.79
C GLY A 151 15.22 24.38 6.09
N VAL A 152 15.67 24.04 4.86
CA VAL A 152 15.15 22.90 4.07
C VAL A 152 15.35 21.56 4.78
N VAL A 153 16.32 21.46 5.69
CA VAL A 153 16.57 20.24 6.47
C VAL A 153 15.36 19.85 7.33
N LEU A 154 14.59 20.82 7.84
CA LEU A 154 13.47 20.53 8.75
C LEU A 154 12.26 19.92 8.03
N PRO A 155 11.77 20.46 6.90
CA PRO A 155 10.74 19.78 6.11
C PRO A 155 11.20 18.42 5.55
N ILE A 156 12.48 18.28 5.18
CA ILE A 156 13.04 16.96 4.82
C ILE A 156 12.94 15.98 5.99
N ALA A 157 13.27 16.42 7.22
CA ALA A 157 13.10 15.59 8.41
C ALA A 157 11.62 15.21 8.64
N GLY A 158 10.68 16.11 8.34
CA GLY A 158 9.25 15.83 8.34
C GLY A 158 8.83 14.77 7.31
N TYR A 159 9.30 14.89 6.08
CA TYR A 159 9.06 13.92 5.00
C TYR A 159 9.57 12.53 5.38
N ILE A 160 10.81 12.45 5.88
CA ILE A 160 11.43 11.22 6.36
C ILE A 160 10.64 10.67 7.55
N GLY A 161 10.26 11.54 8.50
CA GLY A 161 9.46 11.18 9.65
C GLY A 161 8.13 10.53 9.26
N ALA A 162 7.40 11.12 8.32
CA ALA A 162 6.15 10.60 7.79
C ALA A 162 6.34 9.29 7.00
N THR A 163 7.45 9.14 6.27
CA THR A 163 7.76 7.93 5.50
C THR A 163 8.10 6.74 6.39
N TYR A 164 8.88 6.95 7.46
CA TYR A 164 9.30 5.88 8.37
C TYR A 164 8.40 5.73 9.60
N PHE A 165 7.32 6.52 9.69
CA PHE A 165 6.43 6.64 10.84
C PHE A 165 7.21 6.93 12.14
N ARG A 166 8.23 7.79 12.06
CA ARG A 166 9.09 8.18 13.18
C ARG A 166 8.63 9.51 13.77
N VAL A 167 8.06 9.45 14.96
CA VAL A 167 7.53 10.61 15.69
C VAL A 167 8.57 11.73 15.88
N SER A 168 9.86 11.39 16.06
CA SER A 168 10.93 12.40 16.20
C SER A 168 11.07 13.31 14.97
N GLY A 169 10.94 12.76 13.76
CA GLY A 169 10.98 13.56 12.53
C GLY A 169 9.77 14.47 12.38
N LEU A 170 8.60 14.02 12.84
CA LEU A 170 7.37 14.82 12.84
C LEU A 170 7.49 16.00 13.82
N TYR A 171 8.08 15.81 14.99
CA TYR A 171 8.31 16.92 15.93
C TYR A 171 9.27 17.97 15.37
N LEU A 172 10.32 17.57 14.66
CA LEU A 172 11.20 18.53 13.96
C LEU A 172 10.43 19.34 12.91
N TYR A 173 9.47 18.71 12.23
CA TYR A 173 8.60 19.38 11.28
C TYR A 173 7.62 20.34 11.96
N ASP A 174 7.04 19.97 13.10
CA ASP A 174 6.18 20.87 13.90
C ASP A 174 6.96 22.13 14.33
N ILE A 175 8.22 21.99 14.76
CA ILE A 175 9.08 23.14 15.11
C ILE A 175 9.26 24.06 13.91
N TYR A 176 9.47 23.50 12.72
CA TYR A 176 9.55 24.28 11.48
C TYR A 176 8.24 25.02 11.18
N ILE A 177 7.09 24.34 11.24
CA ILE A 177 5.79 24.94 10.96
C ILE A 177 5.53 26.11 11.92
N ILE A 178 5.77 25.91 13.21
CA ILE A 178 5.61 26.96 14.23
C ILE A 178 6.57 28.12 13.96
N GLY A 179 7.82 27.83 13.63
CA GLY A 179 8.82 28.85 13.28
C GLY A 179 8.41 29.68 12.07
N ASN A 180 7.89 29.04 11.02
CA ASN A 180 7.41 29.72 9.82
C ASN A 180 6.16 30.57 10.11
N MET A 181 5.26 30.06 10.94
CA MET A 181 4.07 30.77 11.38
C MET A 181 4.43 32.05 12.15
N VAL A 182 5.39 31.96 13.08
CA VAL A 182 5.90 33.11 13.83
C VAL A 182 6.59 34.11 12.89
N LEU A 183 7.39 33.62 11.94
CA LEU A 183 8.05 34.48 10.94
C LEU A 183 7.03 35.25 10.10
N ARG A 184 5.98 34.59 9.60
CA ARG A 184 4.90 35.25 8.83
C ARG A 184 4.15 36.27 9.68
N ALA A 185 3.85 35.95 10.94
CA ALA A 185 3.18 36.88 11.85
C ALA A 185 4.06 38.12 12.12
N TYR A 186 5.37 37.93 12.26
CA TYR A 186 6.34 39.02 12.37
C TYR A 186 6.38 39.87 11.10
N LEU A 187 6.47 39.25 9.92
CA LEU A 187 6.47 39.96 8.63
C LEU A 187 5.20 40.78 8.41
N ASN A 188 4.04 40.29 8.88
CA ASN A 188 2.79 41.05 8.86
C ASN A 188 2.77 42.27 9.77
N SER A 189 3.58 42.26 10.82
CA SER A 189 3.65 43.36 11.80
C SER A 189 4.55 44.51 11.32
N ILE A 190 5.30 44.34 10.22
CA ILE A 190 6.20 45.36 9.68
C ILE A 190 5.37 46.48 9.02
N PRO A 191 5.48 47.74 9.51
CA PRO A 191 4.79 48.88 8.93
C PRO A 191 5.24 49.13 7.49
N GLY A 192 4.30 49.46 6.59
CA GLY A 192 4.59 49.75 5.18
C GLY A 192 4.51 48.54 4.24
N SER A 193 4.16 47.35 4.76
CA SER A 193 3.88 46.16 3.94
C SER A 193 2.62 46.34 3.08
N SER A 194 2.66 45.87 1.83
CA SER A 194 1.49 45.88 0.94
C SER A 194 0.35 45.04 1.51
N VAL A 195 -0.89 45.51 1.36
CA VAL A 195 -2.11 44.77 1.78
C VAL A 195 -2.14 43.37 1.16
N TRP A 196 -1.73 43.24 -0.10
CA TRP A 196 -1.64 41.95 -0.78
C TRP A 196 -0.64 40.99 -0.10
N PHE A 197 0.52 41.51 0.32
CA PHE A 197 1.52 40.73 1.03
C PHE A 197 0.99 40.26 2.40
N ILE A 198 0.26 41.12 3.12
CA ILE A 198 -0.35 40.77 4.41
C ILE A 198 -1.40 39.67 4.23
N ILE A 199 -2.24 39.76 3.21
CA ILE A 199 -3.26 38.74 2.90
C ILE A 199 -2.59 37.39 2.61
N LEU A 200 -1.58 37.36 1.74
CA LEU A 200 -0.87 36.12 1.39
C LEU A 200 -0.19 35.47 2.61
N ASN A 201 0.48 36.25 3.45
CA ASN A 201 1.10 35.74 4.67
C ASN A 201 0.06 35.23 5.68
N SER A 202 -1.07 35.92 5.81
CA SER A 202 -2.17 35.49 6.68
C SER A 202 -2.80 34.17 6.20
N LEU A 203 -2.99 34.00 4.89
CA LEU A 203 -3.42 32.72 4.32
C LEU A 203 -2.40 31.60 4.59
N GLY A 204 -1.11 31.92 4.50
CA GLY A 204 -0.03 30.99 4.85
C GLY A 204 -0.09 30.52 6.30
N ILE A 205 -0.36 31.42 7.24
CA ILE A 205 -0.53 31.08 8.67
C ILE A 205 -1.71 30.10 8.86
N VAL A 206 -2.82 30.31 8.16
CA VAL A 206 -3.98 29.41 8.21
C VAL A 206 -3.60 28.02 7.67
N LEU A 207 -2.89 27.96 6.55
CA LEU A 207 -2.40 26.71 5.97
C LEU A 207 -1.45 25.97 6.93
N GLU A 208 -0.50 26.68 7.54
CA GLU A 208 0.44 26.13 8.52
C GLU A 208 -0.27 25.60 9.76
N THR A 209 -1.28 26.30 10.25
CA THR A 209 -2.12 25.83 11.37
C THR A 209 -2.84 24.53 11.01
N PHE A 210 -3.33 24.41 9.78
CA PHE A 210 -3.95 23.19 9.29
C PHE A 210 -2.94 22.03 9.17
N ILE A 211 -1.75 22.29 8.63
CA ILE A 211 -0.68 21.28 8.54
C ILE A 211 -0.25 20.82 9.94
N LEU A 212 -0.10 21.74 10.89
CA LEU A 212 0.20 21.42 12.29
C LEU A 212 -0.86 20.48 12.88
N PHE A 213 -2.14 20.78 12.66
CA PHE A 213 -3.24 19.93 13.11
C PHE A 213 -3.17 18.52 12.52
N LEU A 214 -2.90 18.40 11.21
CA LEU A 214 -2.69 17.09 10.58
C LEU A 214 -1.50 16.37 11.21
N THR A 215 -0.38 17.06 11.42
CA THR A 215 0.84 16.47 11.97
C THR A 215 0.61 15.94 13.39
N GLN A 216 -0.10 16.69 14.25
CA GLN A 216 -0.51 16.19 15.57
C GLN A 216 -1.43 14.98 15.49
N LYS A 217 -2.40 15.00 14.55
CA LYS A 217 -3.28 13.85 14.31
C LYS A 217 -2.51 12.61 13.85
N LEU A 218 -1.44 12.79 13.05
CA LEU A 218 -0.54 11.68 12.67
C LEU A 218 0.20 11.14 13.88
N ILE A 219 0.81 12.03 14.68
CA ILE A 219 1.59 11.64 15.86
C ILE A 219 0.72 10.84 16.83
N PHE A 220 -0.50 11.31 17.07
CA PHE A 220 -1.45 10.59 17.93
C PHE A 220 -1.80 9.23 17.34
N SER A 221 -2.08 9.15 16.03
CA SER A 221 -2.40 7.89 15.36
C SER A 221 -1.22 6.90 15.44
N ILE A 222 0.00 7.32 15.12
CA ILE A 222 1.21 6.47 15.22
C ILE A 222 1.41 5.95 16.64
N LYS A 223 1.20 6.78 17.67
CA LYS A 223 1.33 6.36 19.07
C LYS A 223 0.24 5.36 19.50
N SER A 224 -0.92 5.38 18.85
CA SER A 224 -2.02 4.46 19.13
C SER A 224 -1.89 3.10 18.42
N LEU A 225 -1.04 3.00 17.40
CA LEU A 225 -0.84 1.77 16.62
C LEU A 225 0.11 0.79 17.33
N SER A 226 -0.12 -0.50 17.11
CA SER A 226 0.78 -1.55 17.56
C SER A 226 2.10 -1.57 16.76
N THR A 227 3.17 -2.12 17.33
CA THR A 227 4.48 -2.17 16.66
C THR A 227 4.46 -3.02 15.38
N GLU A 228 3.59 -4.03 15.32
CA GLU A 228 3.38 -4.85 14.12
C GLU A 228 2.69 -4.07 13.00
N GLU A 229 1.63 -3.32 13.31
CA GLU A 229 0.94 -2.46 12.32
C GLU A 229 1.87 -1.39 11.75
N VAL A 230 2.69 -0.73 12.59
CA VAL A 230 3.70 0.24 12.11
C VAL A 230 4.73 -0.42 11.18
N THR A 231 5.10 -1.67 11.46
CA THR A 231 6.04 -2.42 10.63
C THR A 231 5.41 -2.81 9.29
N GLN A 232 4.13 -3.21 9.28
CA GLN A 232 3.38 -3.47 8.06
C GLN A 232 3.25 -2.20 7.20
N LEU A 233 2.88 -1.07 7.81
CA LEU A 233 2.80 0.22 7.13
C LEU A 233 4.14 0.64 6.51
N ARG A 234 5.25 0.42 7.23
CA ARG A 234 6.60 0.68 6.70
C ARG A 234 6.90 -0.19 5.47
N ARG A 235 6.55 -1.48 5.49
CA ARG A 235 6.76 -2.38 4.34
C ARG A 235 5.94 -1.94 3.13
N ILE A 236 4.69 -1.53 3.34
CA ILE A 236 3.81 -1.03 2.27
C ILE A 236 4.41 0.21 1.61
N GLU A 237 4.96 1.13 2.41
CA GLU A 237 5.56 2.36 1.88
C GLU A 237 6.93 2.13 1.22
N GLN A 238 7.69 1.12 1.64
CA GLN A 238 8.98 0.75 1.00
C GLN A 238 8.82 0.01 -0.32
N ASN A 239 7.73 -0.73 -0.50
CA ASN A 239 7.44 -1.53 -1.69
C ASN A 239 6.64 -0.78 -2.77
N ARG A 240 6.56 0.55 -2.67
CA ARG A 240 5.83 1.43 -3.58
C ARG A 240 6.79 2.35 -4.31
#